data_AF-A0AA43CLV3-F1
#
_entry.id   AF-A0AA43CLV3-F1
#
_cell.length_a   1.000
_cell.length_b   1.000
_cell.length_c   1.000
_cell.angle_alpha   90.00
_cell.angle_beta   90.00
_cell.angle_gamma   90.00
#
_symmetry.space_group_name_H-M   'P 1'
#
loop_
_entity.id
_entity.type
_entity.pdbx_description
1 polymer ?
#
loop_
_entity_poly.entity_id
_entity_poly.type
_entity_poly.pdbx_seq_one_letter_code
_entity_poly.pdbx_strand_id
1 'polypeptide(L)'
;MVGDRNPKAYDRLVFGYNFALYPSTFFGGGYRIYADAPDNSQEFADLVVDCGNRVVPPMGLILTMEPAEDNTYEIRLRITNGMPANVAPTDPNAPVGESQGLVDVVYEFRASTSDGDNDQLLYQWDWGDGNVSGWLGPVGSGENCLASHSWPTFDTCGIKVRVKDSWEEVSDWSPELTVVIGPECCQVRGDVDDSGGEPDISDLVYLVDFMFSGGPAPPCNTQGDIDASGGIDISDLVYLVDFMFTGGPPIPACP
;
A
#
# COMPACT_ATOMS: atom_id res chain seq x y z
N MET A 1 30.25 19.64 -12.46
CA MET A 1 31.23 18.60 -12.09
C MET A 1 32.60 19.25 -11.98
N VAL A 2 33.18 19.32 -10.77
CA VAL A 2 34.56 19.78 -10.58
C VAL A 2 35.43 18.52 -10.52
N GLY A 3 36.23 18.28 -11.56
CA GLY A 3 37.17 17.16 -11.62
C GLY A 3 38.61 17.67 -11.62
N ASP A 4 39.48 16.98 -10.89
CA ASP A 4 40.92 17.24 -10.97
C ASP A 4 41.43 16.78 -12.35
N ARG A 5 42.18 17.63 -13.04
CA ARG A 5 42.74 17.32 -14.38
C ARG A 5 43.88 16.31 -14.33
N ASN A 6 44.41 16.00 -13.15
CA ASN A 6 45.47 15.01 -12.98
C ASN A 6 44.90 13.60 -12.82
N PRO A 7 45.19 12.65 -13.74
CA PRO A 7 44.63 11.31 -13.71
C PRO A 7 44.95 10.52 -12.43
N LYS A 8 46.17 10.70 -11.88
CA LYS A 8 46.58 10.01 -10.64
C LYS A 8 45.90 10.57 -9.40
N ALA A 9 45.53 11.85 -9.42
CA ALA A 9 44.78 12.47 -8.33
C ALA A 9 43.30 12.07 -8.41
N TYR A 10 42.74 12.03 -9.62
CA TYR A 10 41.40 11.52 -9.90
C TYR A 10 41.24 10.07 -9.41
N ASP A 11 42.15 9.16 -9.79
CA ASP A 11 42.09 7.75 -9.38
C ASP A 11 42.18 7.58 -7.85
N ARG A 12 42.96 8.42 -7.17
CA ARG A 12 43.05 8.38 -5.70
C ARG A 12 41.79 8.87 -5.02
N LEU A 13 41.15 9.92 -5.54
CA LEU A 13 39.88 10.42 -5.01
C LEU A 13 38.77 9.38 -5.16
N VAL A 14 38.65 8.78 -6.35
CA VAL A 14 37.58 7.83 -6.68
C VAL A 14 37.80 6.46 -6.03
N PHE A 15 38.99 5.87 -6.19
CA PHE A 15 39.24 4.48 -5.79
C PHE A 15 39.99 4.32 -4.46
N GLY A 16 40.65 5.39 -3.98
CA GLY A 16 41.46 5.36 -2.76
C GLY A 16 40.77 5.91 -1.52
N TYR A 17 39.90 6.92 -1.68
CA TYR A 17 39.25 7.63 -0.57
C TYR A 17 37.72 7.50 -0.56
N ASN A 18 37.13 6.79 -1.52
CA ASN A 18 35.69 6.69 -1.71
C ASN A 18 34.96 8.04 -1.70
N PHE A 19 35.66 9.10 -2.14
CA PHE A 19 35.00 10.35 -2.49
C PHE A 19 34.39 10.14 -3.87
N ALA A 20 33.21 9.53 -3.91
CA ALA A 20 32.31 9.74 -5.04
C ALA A 20 32.23 11.25 -5.25
N LEU A 21 32.36 11.73 -6.48
CA LEU A 21 32.47 13.16 -6.81
C LEU A 21 31.20 13.97 -6.53
N TYR A 22 30.27 13.41 -5.75
CA TYR A 22 29.05 14.00 -5.26
C TYR A 22 29.25 14.43 -3.81
N PRO A 23 28.71 15.59 -3.40
CA PRO A 23 28.77 15.98 -2.00
C PRO A 23 28.11 14.88 -1.17
N SER A 24 28.82 14.28 -0.21
CA SER A 24 28.25 13.32 0.76
C SER A 24 27.10 13.92 1.58
N THR A 25 26.94 15.24 1.49
CA THR A 25 25.87 16.01 2.09
C THR A 25 25.50 17.18 1.18
N PHE A 26 24.22 17.33 0.83
CA PHE A 26 23.70 18.47 0.07
C PHE A 26 22.56 19.16 0.82
N PHE A 27 22.58 20.50 0.79
CA PHE A 27 21.54 21.35 1.36
C PHE A 27 20.47 21.63 0.30
N GLY A 28 19.29 21.02 0.45
CA GLY A 28 18.16 21.18 -0.48
C GLY A 28 17.45 22.53 -0.36
N GLY A 29 18.18 23.64 -0.28
CA GLY A 29 17.60 24.99 -0.25
C GLY A 29 16.84 25.36 1.03
N GLY A 30 17.12 24.69 2.17
CA GLY A 30 16.52 25.00 3.47
C GLY A 30 15.42 24.04 3.93
N TYR A 31 15.06 23.04 3.11
CA TYR A 31 14.02 22.06 3.44
C TYR A 31 14.55 20.83 4.19
N ARG A 32 15.62 20.21 3.67
CA ARG A 32 16.25 19.02 4.25
C ARG A 32 17.74 19.00 3.95
N ILE A 33 18.50 18.39 4.86
CA ILE A 33 19.89 18.00 4.62
C ILE A 33 19.85 16.56 4.13
N TYR A 34 20.26 16.34 2.88
CA TYR A 34 20.46 14.99 2.36
C TYR A 34 21.84 14.53 2.80
N ALA A 35 21.89 13.70 3.83
CA ALA A 35 23.09 12.98 4.23
C ALA A 35 22.99 11.57 3.64
N ASP A 36 24.09 11.09 3.05
CA ASP A 36 24.19 9.87 2.23
C ASP A 36 23.82 10.10 0.75
N ALA A 37 24.77 10.63 -0.01
CA ALA A 37 24.57 10.89 -1.43
C ALA A 37 24.53 9.57 -2.21
N PRO A 38 23.63 9.45 -3.19
CA PRO A 38 23.53 8.24 -4.01
C PRO A 38 24.85 7.96 -4.72
N ASP A 39 25.16 6.69 -4.90
CA ASP A 39 26.42 6.21 -5.47
C ASP A 39 26.49 6.38 -7.00
N ASN A 40 25.42 6.88 -7.63
CA ASN A 40 25.35 7.11 -9.06
C ASN A 40 24.91 8.54 -9.45
N SER A 41 25.35 8.94 -10.65
CA SER A 41 25.17 10.29 -11.19
C SER A 41 23.72 10.66 -11.47
N GLN A 42 22.89 9.67 -11.81
CA GLN A 42 21.52 9.90 -12.25
C GLN A 42 20.64 10.25 -11.05
N GLU A 43 20.70 9.46 -9.99
CA GLU A 43 19.98 9.76 -8.74
C GLU A 43 20.38 11.10 -8.13
N PHE A 44 21.67 11.46 -8.18
CA PHE A 44 22.10 12.78 -7.73
C PHE A 44 21.55 13.91 -8.62
N ALA A 45 21.52 13.72 -9.95
CA ALA A 45 20.96 14.70 -10.87
C ALA A 45 19.44 14.85 -10.67
N ASP A 46 18.73 13.75 -10.45
CA ASP A 46 17.29 13.74 -10.19
C ASP A 46 16.98 14.49 -8.89
N LEU A 47 17.75 14.28 -7.82
CA LEU A 47 17.63 15.06 -6.57
C LEU A 47 17.82 16.57 -6.77
N VAL A 48 18.77 16.98 -7.63
CA VAL A 48 19.00 18.39 -7.93
C VAL A 48 17.84 18.98 -8.74
N VAL A 49 17.32 18.23 -9.72
CA VAL A 49 16.16 18.62 -10.52
C VAL A 49 14.91 18.72 -9.64
N ASP A 50 14.68 17.75 -8.76
CA ASP A 50 13.58 17.76 -7.80
C ASP A 50 13.68 18.95 -6.84
N CYS A 51 14.88 19.29 -6.37
CA CYS A 51 15.09 20.51 -5.58
C CYS A 51 14.83 21.78 -6.40
N GLY A 52 15.24 21.81 -7.67
CA GLY A 52 15.07 22.94 -8.57
C GLY A 52 13.63 23.17 -9.04
N ASN A 53 12.83 22.11 -9.09
CA ASN A 53 11.40 22.17 -9.43
C ASN A 53 10.53 22.62 -8.26
N ARG A 54 11.07 22.69 -7.04
CA ARG A 54 10.33 23.18 -5.87
C ARG A 54 10.07 24.68 -6.01
N VAL A 55 8.82 25.05 -5.83
CA VAL A 55 8.43 26.46 -5.75
C VAL A 55 9.02 27.04 -4.46
N VAL A 56 10.01 27.93 -4.60
CA VAL A 56 10.47 28.76 -3.49
C VAL A 56 9.55 29.98 -3.43
N PRO A 57 8.70 30.11 -2.41
CA PRO A 57 7.78 31.21 -2.27
C PRO A 57 8.53 32.50 -1.93
N PRO A 58 7.97 33.66 -2.29
CA PRO A 58 8.59 34.93 -1.99
C PRO A 58 8.73 35.11 -0.49
N MET A 59 9.95 35.38 -0.03
CA MET A 59 10.18 35.83 1.35
C MET A 59 9.77 37.30 1.48
N GLY A 60 8.89 37.59 2.42
CA GLY A 60 8.57 38.95 2.83
C GLY A 60 9.58 39.42 3.87
N LEU A 61 10.25 40.54 3.59
CA LEU A 61 11.10 41.24 4.55
C LEU A 61 10.49 42.61 4.80
N ILE A 62 10.06 42.87 6.04
CA ILE A 62 9.60 44.18 6.46
C ILE A 62 10.56 44.68 7.52
N LEU A 63 11.17 45.84 7.25
CA LEU A 63 11.97 46.60 8.19
C LEU A 63 11.24 47.89 8.51
N THR A 64 10.79 48.05 9.75
CA THR A 64 10.24 49.32 10.24
C THR A 64 11.24 49.97 11.20
N MET A 65 11.31 51.29 11.12
CA MET A 65 12.13 52.12 11.99
C MET A 65 11.22 53.23 12.52
N GLU A 66 10.99 53.21 13.82
CA GLU A 66 10.11 54.16 14.49
C GLU A 66 10.89 54.88 15.61
N PRO A 67 10.71 56.20 15.80
CA PRO A 67 11.32 56.89 16.92
C PRO A 67 10.76 56.35 18.25
N ALA A 68 11.64 56.09 19.20
CA ALA A 68 11.32 55.62 20.55
C ALA A 68 11.66 56.70 21.60
N GLU A 69 11.42 56.41 22.88
CA GLU A 69 11.77 57.31 23.97
C GLU A 69 13.30 57.51 24.07
N ASP A 70 13.73 58.54 24.80
CA ASP A 70 15.14 58.79 25.13
C ASP A 70 16.09 58.97 23.93
N ASN A 71 15.62 59.57 22.83
CA ASN A 71 16.43 59.82 21.63
C ASN A 71 16.96 58.53 20.97
N THR A 72 16.18 57.44 21.09
CA THR A 72 16.47 56.16 20.47
C THR A 72 15.51 55.87 19.31
N TYR A 73 15.86 54.89 18.47
CA TYR A 73 14.99 54.37 17.42
C TYR A 73 14.74 52.88 17.67
N GLU A 74 13.49 52.46 17.54
CA GLU A 74 13.13 51.05 17.52
C GLU A 74 13.16 50.54 16.07
N ILE A 75 13.95 49.50 15.82
CA ILE A 75 14.00 48.81 14.53
C ILE A 75 13.30 47.46 14.70
N ARG A 76 12.22 47.24 13.95
CA ARG A 76 11.54 45.93 13.92
C ARG A 76 11.80 45.26 12.59
N LEU A 77 12.28 44.02 12.67
CA LEU A 77 12.48 43.13 11.55
C LEU A 77 11.39 42.05 11.58
N ARG A 78 10.61 41.94 10.50
CA ARG A 78 9.68 40.82 10.29
C ARG A 78 10.06 40.09 9.00
N ILE A 79 10.33 38.80 9.14
CA ILE A 79 10.53 37.88 8.01
C ILE A 79 9.28 36.99 7.92
N THR A 80 8.64 36.94 6.76
CA THR A 80 7.53 36.03 6.47
C THR A 80 7.94 35.09 5.34
N ASN A 81 7.88 33.79 5.58
CA ASN A 81 7.93 32.81 4.50
C ASN A 81 6.56 32.91 3.78
N GLY A 82 6.49 33.47 2.58
CA GLY A 82 5.24 33.78 1.87
C GLY A 82 4.44 32.55 1.39
N MET A 83 4.63 31.40 2.03
CA MET A 83 3.84 30.19 1.86
C MET A 83 2.47 30.38 2.50
N PRO A 84 1.37 29.99 1.85
CA PRO A 84 0.16 29.67 2.60
C PRO A 84 0.51 28.58 3.64
N ALA A 85 -0.12 28.63 4.81
CA ALA A 85 0.06 27.57 5.79
C ALA A 85 -0.52 26.28 5.21
N ASN A 86 0.24 25.18 5.28
CA ASN A 86 -0.21 23.87 4.82
C ASN A 86 -1.46 23.43 5.59
N VAL A 87 -2.47 22.95 4.87
CA VAL A 87 -3.63 22.27 5.41
C VAL A 87 -3.41 20.77 5.26
N ALA A 88 -3.18 20.09 6.39
CA ALA A 88 -2.97 18.65 6.39
C ALA A 88 -4.11 17.88 5.67
N PRO A 89 -3.80 16.75 5.03
CA PRO A 89 -4.77 15.99 4.28
C PRO A 89 -5.86 15.43 5.20
N THR A 90 -7.08 15.28 4.68
CA THR A 90 -8.16 14.65 5.44
C THR A 90 -7.91 13.15 5.55
N ASP A 91 -8.34 12.54 6.67
CA ASP A 91 -8.25 11.10 6.86
C ASP A 91 -8.94 10.36 5.70
N PRO A 92 -8.35 9.28 5.17
CA PRO A 92 -8.94 8.56 4.06
C PRO A 92 -10.25 7.88 4.41
N ASN A 93 -11.09 7.72 3.40
CA ASN A 93 -12.23 6.83 3.49
C ASN A 93 -11.76 5.39 3.70
N ALA A 94 -12.64 4.53 4.22
CA ALA A 94 -12.37 3.10 4.29
C ALA A 94 -12.00 2.56 2.89
N PRO A 95 -11.01 1.65 2.80
CA PRO A 95 -10.67 1.01 1.54
C PRO A 95 -11.88 0.32 0.91
N VAL A 96 -11.86 0.19 -0.42
CA VAL A 96 -12.89 -0.49 -1.20
C VAL A 96 -12.25 -1.61 -2.02
N GLY A 97 -12.78 -2.81 -1.88
CA GLY A 97 -12.37 -4.01 -2.59
C GLY A 97 -13.23 -5.21 -2.17
N GLU A 98 -12.79 -6.41 -2.53
CA GLU A 98 -13.46 -7.64 -2.12
C GLU A 98 -13.39 -7.83 -0.60
N SER A 99 -14.48 -8.32 0.00
CA SER A 99 -14.55 -8.59 1.45
C SER A 99 -14.27 -10.06 1.80
N GLN A 100 -14.08 -10.90 0.79
CA GLN A 100 -13.73 -12.31 0.91
C GLN A 100 -12.68 -12.65 -0.14
N GLY A 101 -11.72 -13.50 0.24
CA GLY A 101 -10.65 -13.94 -0.64
C GLY A 101 -10.10 -15.30 -0.24
N LEU A 102 -9.15 -15.80 -1.02
CA LEU A 102 -8.42 -17.05 -0.82
C LEU A 102 -6.96 -16.74 -0.53
N VAL A 103 -6.29 -17.62 0.22
CA VAL A 103 -4.84 -17.51 0.42
C VAL A 103 -4.08 -17.53 -0.90
N ASP A 104 -2.96 -16.83 -0.94
CA ASP A 104 -2.03 -16.73 -2.07
C ASP A 104 -2.64 -16.18 -3.39
N VAL A 105 -3.86 -15.63 -3.33
CA VAL A 105 -4.48 -14.89 -4.44
C VAL A 105 -4.26 -13.38 -4.25
N VAL A 106 -3.87 -12.70 -5.33
CA VAL A 106 -3.67 -11.25 -5.33
C VAL A 106 -5.00 -10.53 -5.57
N TYR A 107 -5.36 -9.64 -4.64
CA TYR A 107 -6.55 -8.78 -4.71
C TYR A 107 -6.14 -7.32 -4.86
N GLU A 108 -6.92 -6.54 -5.59
CA GLU A 108 -6.73 -5.09 -5.76
C GLU A 108 -7.74 -4.31 -4.93
N PHE A 109 -7.25 -3.28 -4.24
CA PHE A 109 -8.03 -2.37 -3.41
C PHE A 109 -7.80 -0.94 -3.86
N ARG A 110 -8.80 -0.09 -3.58
CA ARG A 110 -8.71 1.35 -3.83
C ARG A 110 -9.12 2.17 -2.62
N ALA A 111 -8.46 3.31 -2.44
CA ALA A 111 -8.80 4.30 -1.43
C ALA A 111 -8.60 5.71 -2.00
N SER A 112 -9.34 6.67 -1.47
CA SER A 112 -9.21 8.08 -1.85
C SER A 112 -9.51 9.00 -0.67
N THR A 113 -8.90 10.17 -0.73
CA THR A 113 -9.12 11.30 0.17
C THR A 113 -8.76 12.60 -0.53
N SER A 114 -9.02 13.73 0.12
CA SER A 114 -8.71 15.06 -0.38
C SER A 114 -7.74 15.80 0.52
N ASP A 115 -7.07 16.76 -0.08
CA ASP A 115 -6.24 17.75 0.59
C ASP A 115 -6.88 19.15 0.46
N GLY A 116 -6.81 19.95 1.52
CA GLY A 116 -7.43 21.29 1.57
C GLY A 116 -6.77 22.32 0.64
N ASP A 117 -5.47 22.14 0.36
CA ASP A 117 -4.70 22.95 -0.57
C ASP A 117 -4.58 22.28 -1.96
N ASN A 118 -5.26 21.14 -2.12
CA ASN A 118 -5.29 20.32 -3.34
C ASN A 118 -3.89 19.82 -3.74
N ASP A 119 -3.08 19.49 -2.74
CA ASP A 119 -1.76 18.88 -2.90
C ASP A 119 -1.84 17.45 -3.46
N GLN A 120 -0.71 16.98 -3.99
CA GLN A 120 -0.54 15.56 -4.33
C GLN A 120 -0.35 14.72 -3.07
N LEU A 121 -0.96 13.54 -3.07
CA LEU A 121 -1.01 12.65 -1.93
C LEU A 121 -0.23 11.35 -2.19
N LEU A 122 0.49 10.90 -1.18
CA LEU A 122 1.05 9.55 -1.13
C LEU A 122 0.30 8.72 -0.11
N TYR A 123 0.01 7.46 -0.44
CA TYR A 123 -0.81 6.55 0.34
C TYR A 123 0.05 5.43 0.94
N GLN A 124 -0.21 5.06 2.18
CA GLN A 124 0.37 3.89 2.82
C GLN A 124 -0.73 2.96 3.29
N TRP A 125 -0.56 1.67 3.00
CA TRP A 125 -1.53 0.61 3.24
C TRP A 125 -1.03 -0.29 4.36
N ASP A 126 -1.89 -0.56 5.32
CA ASP A 126 -1.74 -1.64 6.31
C ASP A 126 -2.71 -2.75 5.92
N TRP A 127 -2.19 -3.94 5.64
CA TRP A 127 -2.96 -5.07 5.13
C TRP A 127 -3.60 -5.92 6.24
N GLY A 128 -3.39 -5.56 7.51
CA GLY A 128 -3.98 -6.26 8.66
C GLY A 128 -3.30 -7.59 9.01
N ASP A 129 -2.29 -8.01 8.26
CA ASP A 129 -1.47 -9.23 8.47
C ASP A 129 -0.07 -8.92 9.05
N GLY A 130 0.14 -7.66 9.46
CA GLY A 130 1.43 -7.14 9.91
C GLY A 130 2.31 -6.57 8.79
N ASN A 131 1.91 -6.69 7.52
CA ASN A 131 2.58 -6.04 6.40
C ASN A 131 2.02 -4.64 6.14
N VAL A 132 2.93 -3.68 6.03
CA VAL A 132 2.62 -2.29 5.68
C VAL A 132 3.40 -1.93 4.42
N SER A 133 2.72 -1.33 3.45
CA SER A 133 3.33 -0.92 2.18
C SER A 133 4.34 0.23 2.35
N GLY A 134 5.15 0.46 1.31
CA GLY A 134 5.77 1.77 1.11
C GLY A 134 4.73 2.87 0.83
N TRP A 135 5.18 4.11 0.72
CA TRP A 135 4.32 5.22 0.27
C TRP A 135 4.13 5.13 -1.25
N LEU A 136 2.89 4.91 -1.68
CA LEU A 136 2.48 4.76 -3.08
C LEU A 136 1.90 6.08 -3.61
N GLY A 137 2.18 6.40 -4.87
CA GLY A 137 1.81 7.67 -5.51
C GLY A 137 3.02 8.38 -6.12
N PRO A 138 2.97 9.71 -6.30
CA PRO A 138 1.89 10.62 -5.91
C PRO A 138 0.61 10.45 -6.73
N VAL A 139 -0.54 10.71 -6.09
CA VAL A 139 -1.89 10.67 -6.66
C VAL A 139 -2.55 12.04 -6.44
N GLY A 140 -3.42 12.49 -7.35
CA GLY A 140 -4.11 13.76 -7.17
C GLY A 140 -5.04 13.75 -5.96
N SER A 141 -5.23 14.91 -5.31
CA SER A 141 -6.27 15.10 -4.29
C SER A 141 -7.64 14.67 -4.86
N GLY A 142 -8.34 13.79 -4.15
CA GLY A 142 -9.62 13.21 -4.54
C GLY A 142 -9.55 12.03 -5.51
N GLU A 143 -8.38 11.68 -6.04
CA GLU A 143 -8.22 10.53 -6.93
C GLU A 143 -7.99 9.22 -6.16
N ASN A 144 -8.29 8.08 -6.79
CA ASN A 144 -8.08 6.76 -6.19
C ASN A 144 -6.62 6.34 -6.28
N CYS A 145 -6.03 5.95 -5.15
CA CYS A 145 -4.82 5.14 -5.12
C CYS A 145 -5.20 3.65 -5.20
N LEU A 146 -4.58 2.91 -6.10
CA LEU A 146 -4.71 1.45 -6.22
C LEU A 146 -3.52 0.76 -5.55
N ALA A 147 -3.79 -0.31 -4.83
CA ALA A 147 -2.77 -1.19 -4.27
C ALA A 147 -3.26 -2.63 -4.30
N SER A 148 -2.34 -3.58 -4.43
CA SER A 148 -2.66 -5.00 -4.47
C SER A 148 -1.87 -5.77 -3.41
N HIS A 149 -2.48 -6.83 -2.87
CA HIS A 149 -1.87 -7.69 -1.86
C HIS A 149 -2.42 -9.11 -1.94
N SER A 150 -1.68 -10.05 -1.37
CA SER A 150 -2.07 -11.45 -1.20
C SER A 150 -1.69 -11.91 0.19
N TRP A 151 -2.52 -12.78 0.79
CA TRP A 151 -2.30 -13.28 2.14
C TRP A 151 -1.85 -14.74 2.10
N PRO A 152 -0.71 -15.11 2.72
CA PRO A 152 -0.20 -16.48 2.68
C PRO A 152 -0.91 -17.45 3.63
N THR A 153 -1.75 -16.92 4.51
CA THR A 153 -2.47 -17.69 5.53
C THR A 153 -3.91 -17.21 5.60
N PHE A 154 -4.84 -18.13 5.88
CA PHE A 154 -6.23 -17.79 6.07
C PHE A 154 -6.37 -17.01 7.38
N ASP A 155 -7.05 -15.87 7.35
CA ASP A 155 -7.31 -15.04 8.53
C ASP A 155 -8.38 -13.98 8.20
N THR A 156 -8.89 -13.31 9.23
CA THR A 156 -9.68 -12.09 9.08
C THR A 156 -8.75 -10.88 9.18
N CYS A 157 -8.53 -10.21 8.06
CA CYS A 157 -7.59 -9.10 7.94
C CYS A 157 -8.32 -7.76 7.92
N GLY A 158 -7.76 -6.78 8.62
CA GLY A 158 -8.28 -5.42 8.70
C GLY A 158 -7.47 -4.42 7.89
N ILE A 159 -7.90 -4.11 6.66
CA ILE A 159 -7.17 -3.24 5.76
C ILE A 159 -7.45 -1.77 6.11
N LYS A 160 -6.38 -0.98 6.30
CA LYS A 160 -6.44 0.47 6.58
C LYS A 160 -5.45 1.23 5.74
N VAL A 161 -5.72 2.52 5.56
CA VAL A 161 -4.92 3.40 4.72
C VAL A 161 -4.71 4.75 5.41
N ARG A 162 -3.53 5.31 5.29
CA ARG A 162 -3.23 6.70 5.67
C ARG A 162 -2.53 7.42 4.53
N VAL A 163 -2.55 8.75 4.54
CA VAL A 163 -1.94 9.56 3.49
C VAL A 163 -0.95 10.56 4.05
N LYS A 164 -0.08 11.06 3.19
CA LYS A 164 0.71 12.25 3.43
C LYS A 164 0.73 13.17 2.22
N ASP A 165 0.87 14.46 2.47
CA ASP A 165 0.97 15.48 1.45
C ASP A 165 2.43 15.75 1.02
N SER A 166 2.61 16.80 0.21
CA SER A 166 3.91 17.24 -0.29
C SER A 166 4.80 17.89 0.77
N TRP A 167 4.23 18.22 1.93
CA TRP A 167 4.86 18.83 3.10
C TRP A 167 5.23 17.81 4.18
N GLU A 168 5.04 16.52 3.89
CA GLU A 168 5.28 15.39 4.80
C GLU A 168 4.34 15.33 6.02
N GLU A 169 3.24 16.09 6.02
CA GLU A 169 2.21 15.95 7.06
C GLU A 169 1.37 14.69 6.79
N VAL A 170 1.15 13.89 7.83
CA VAL A 170 0.57 12.55 7.75
C VAL A 170 -0.81 12.55 8.41
N SER A 171 -1.82 12.01 7.73
CA SER A 171 -3.17 11.81 8.29
C SER A 171 -3.19 10.70 9.34
N ASP A 172 -4.29 10.60 10.09
CA ASP A 172 -4.58 9.37 10.83
C ASP A 172 -4.94 8.22 9.85
N TRP A 173 -5.05 7.01 10.39
CA TRP A 173 -5.49 5.84 9.63
C TRP A 173 -7.00 5.89 9.36
N SER A 174 -7.40 5.42 8.18
CA SER A 174 -8.81 5.24 7.79
C SER A 174 -9.55 4.26 8.72
N PRO A 175 -10.89 4.25 8.69
CA PRO A 175 -11.65 3.09 9.13
C PRO A 175 -11.21 1.82 8.38
N GLU A 176 -11.45 0.68 9.02
CA GLU A 176 -10.96 -0.61 8.56
C GLU A 176 -11.96 -1.28 7.59
N LEU A 177 -11.44 -1.81 6.47
CA LEU A 177 -12.15 -2.77 5.64
C LEU A 177 -11.78 -4.18 6.12
N THR A 178 -12.75 -4.90 6.68
CA THR A 178 -12.56 -6.29 7.08
C THR A 178 -12.67 -7.21 5.87
N VAL A 179 -11.62 -8.00 5.63
CA VAL A 179 -11.54 -9.01 4.56
C VAL A 179 -11.31 -10.37 5.19
N VAL A 180 -12.13 -11.35 4.82
CA VAL A 180 -11.99 -12.74 5.29
C VAL A 180 -11.24 -13.54 4.23
N ILE A 181 -10.03 -13.97 4.54
CA ILE A 181 -9.23 -14.85 3.70
C ILE A 181 -9.45 -16.29 4.14
N GLY A 182 -10.03 -17.11 3.26
CA GLY A 182 -10.17 -18.56 3.42
C GLY A 182 -8.97 -19.31 2.83
N PRO A 183 -8.85 -20.62 3.09
CA PRO A 183 -7.77 -21.46 2.54
C PRO A 183 -7.78 -21.48 1.01
N GLU A 184 -6.70 -22.03 0.41
CA GLU A 184 -6.64 -22.26 -1.03
C GLU A 184 -7.84 -23.11 -1.43
N CYS A 185 -8.68 -22.58 -2.32
CA CYS A 185 -9.90 -23.28 -2.72
C CYS A 185 -9.52 -24.52 -3.54
N CYS A 186 -10.13 -25.68 -3.23
CA CYS A 186 -9.82 -26.98 -3.81
C CYS A 186 -8.48 -27.57 -3.33
N GLN A 187 -8.34 -27.84 -2.02
CA GLN A 187 -7.29 -28.76 -1.54
C GLN A 187 -7.68 -30.21 -1.83
N VAL A 188 -8.92 -30.57 -1.46
CA VAL A 188 -9.54 -31.88 -1.73
C VAL A 188 -10.95 -31.65 -2.23
N ARG A 189 -11.21 -31.91 -3.52
CA ARG A 189 -12.56 -31.83 -4.07
C ARG A 189 -13.44 -32.88 -3.39
N GLY A 190 -14.63 -32.47 -2.95
CA GLY A 190 -15.53 -33.29 -2.14
C GLY A 190 -15.40 -33.11 -0.63
N ASP A 191 -14.37 -32.43 -0.12
CA ASP A 191 -14.30 -31.96 1.28
C ASP A 191 -15.07 -30.62 1.38
N VAL A 192 -16.40 -30.71 1.42
CA VAL A 192 -17.35 -29.60 1.30
C VAL A 192 -17.42 -28.78 2.59
N ASP A 193 -17.21 -29.42 3.74
CA ASP A 193 -17.20 -28.74 5.04
C ASP A 193 -15.80 -28.21 5.45
N ASP A 194 -14.80 -28.40 4.58
CA ASP A 194 -13.41 -27.98 4.76
C ASP A 194 -12.76 -28.57 6.03
N SER A 195 -13.06 -29.84 6.30
CA SER A 195 -12.50 -30.60 7.42
C SER A 195 -11.00 -30.90 7.26
N GLY A 196 -10.45 -30.74 6.05
CA GLY A 196 -9.07 -31.01 5.69
C GLY A 196 -8.79 -32.49 5.43
N GLY A 197 -9.84 -33.26 5.15
CA GLY A 197 -9.83 -34.73 5.02
C GLY A 197 -10.18 -35.23 3.63
N GLU A 198 -10.21 -36.56 3.49
CA GLU A 198 -10.86 -37.19 2.33
C GLU A 198 -12.38 -37.02 2.46
N PRO A 199 -13.12 -36.92 1.34
CA PRO A 199 -14.57 -36.75 1.36
C PRO A 199 -15.26 -37.84 2.19
N ASP A 200 -16.05 -37.43 3.19
CA ASP A 200 -16.78 -38.31 4.09
C ASP A 200 -18.28 -37.97 4.23
N ILE A 201 -18.96 -38.61 5.18
CA ILE A 201 -20.42 -38.46 5.34
C ILE A 201 -20.81 -37.07 5.83
N SER A 202 -19.91 -36.38 6.51
CA SER A 202 -20.09 -35.02 7.01
C SER A 202 -20.18 -34.04 5.84
N ASP A 203 -19.36 -34.21 4.80
CA ASP A 203 -19.41 -33.44 3.56
C ASP A 203 -20.72 -33.61 2.82
N LEU A 204 -21.19 -34.85 2.72
CA LEU A 204 -22.49 -35.15 2.12
C LEU A 204 -23.62 -34.45 2.88
N VAL A 205 -23.60 -34.53 4.22
CA VAL A 205 -24.61 -33.88 5.06
C VAL A 205 -24.54 -32.37 4.91
N TYR A 206 -23.34 -31.79 4.89
CA TYR A 206 -23.14 -30.35 4.68
C TYR A 206 -23.69 -29.90 3.34
N LEU A 207 -23.40 -30.63 2.26
CA LEU A 207 -23.87 -30.32 0.91
C LEU A 207 -25.41 -30.41 0.82
N VAL A 208 -26.01 -31.44 1.43
CA VAL A 208 -27.47 -31.56 1.52
C VAL A 208 -28.07 -30.39 2.29
N ASP A 209 -27.48 -30.02 3.43
CA ASP A 209 -27.99 -28.93 4.25
C ASP A 209 -27.87 -27.57 3.55
N PHE A 210 -26.75 -27.30 2.86
CA PHE A 210 -26.59 -26.12 2.03
C PHE A 210 -27.64 -26.05 0.91
N MET A 211 -27.85 -27.14 0.17
CA MET A 211 -28.74 -27.17 -0.99
C MET A 211 -30.23 -27.14 -0.63
N PHE A 212 -30.63 -27.82 0.45
CA PHE A 212 -32.04 -28.10 0.74
C PHE A 212 -32.53 -27.60 2.09
N SER A 213 -31.64 -27.46 3.08
CA SER A 213 -32.00 -27.08 4.45
C SER A 213 -31.71 -25.61 4.78
N GLY A 214 -31.10 -24.85 3.86
CA GLY A 214 -30.69 -23.46 4.09
C GLY A 214 -29.46 -23.33 5.00
N GLY A 215 -28.59 -24.34 5.00
CA GLY A 215 -27.31 -24.31 5.68
C GLY A 215 -26.34 -23.26 5.11
N PRO A 216 -25.21 -23.01 5.78
CA PRO A 216 -24.19 -22.09 5.29
C PRO A 216 -23.63 -22.53 3.93
N ALA A 217 -23.19 -21.56 3.13
CA ALA A 217 -22.46 -21.87 1.89
C ALA A 217 -21.15 -22.61 2.20
N PRO A 218 -20.69 -23.51 1.30
CA PRO A 218 -19.37 -24.13 1.44
C PRO A 218 -18.28 -23.06 1.54
N PRO A 219 -17.27 -23.24 2.41
CA PRO A 219 -16.14 -22.31 2.51
C PRO A 219 -15.44 -22.11 1.17
N CYS A 220 -15.42 -23.16 0.34
CA CYS A 220 -14.87 -23.15 -0.99
C CYS A 220 -15.86 -23.76 -2.00
N ASN A 221 -16.35 -22.94 -2.92
CA ASN A 221 -17.31 -23.41 -3.92
C ASN A 221 -16.72 -24.47 -4.87
N THR A 222 -15.42 -24.46 -5.16
CA THR A 222 -14.80 -25.46 -6.03
C THR A 222 -14.57 -26.81 -5.35
N GLN A 223 -14.61 -26.89 -4.02
CA GLN A 223 -14.64 -28.18 -3.29
C GLN A 223 -16.04 -28.79 -3.31
N GLY A 224 -17.08 -27.95 -3.25
CA GLY A 224 -18.47 -28.37 -3.40
C GLY A 224 -18.92 -28.62 -4.84
N ASP A 225 -18.17 -28.14 -5.84
CA ASP A 225 -18.30 -28.50 -7.27
C ASP A 225 -17.47 -29.76 -7.53
N ILE A 226 -18.07 -30.90 -7.19
CA ILE A 226 -17.48 -32.23 -7.09
C ILE A 226 -17.28 -32.85 -8.46
N ASP A 227 -18.11 -32.50 -9.44
CA ASP A 227 -17.94 -32.95 -10.83
C ASP A 227 -17.14 -31.96 -11.70
N ALA A 228 -16.72 -30.82 -11.14
CA ALA A 228 -15.96 -29.75 -11.79
C ALA A 228 -16.70 -29.10 -12.97
N SER A 229 -18.03 -28.99 -12.88
CA SER A 229 -18.89 -28.41 -13.90
C SER A 229 -18.90 -26.88 -13.92
N GLY A 230 -18.33 -26.22 -12.91
CA GLY A 230 -18.22 -24.77 -12.77
C GLY A 230 -19.22 -24.15 -11.81
N GLY A 231 -19.90 -24.95 -10.99
CA GLY A 231 -20.83 -24.51 -9.97
C GLY A 231 -21.35 -25.68 -9.13
N ILE A 232 -21.92 -25.38 -7.97
CA ILE A 232 -22.53 -26.39 -7.09
C ILE A 232 -23.98 -26.62 -7.50
N ASP A 233 -24.32 -27.83 -7.92
CA ASP A 233 -25.68 -28.26 -8.19
C ASP A 233 -25.96 -29.72 -7.78
N ILE A 234 -27.08 -30.28 -8.24
CA ILE A 234 -27.51 -31.63 -7.87
C ILE A 234 -26.58 -32.72 -8.44
N SER A 235 -25.89 -32.46 -9.55
CA SER A 235 -24.93 -33.40 -10.11
C SER A 235 -23.79 -33.66 -9.14
N ASP A 236 -23.32 -32.65 -8.41
CA ASP A 236 -22.27 -32.78 -7.39
C ASP A 236 -22.69 -33.70 -6.24
N LEU A 237 -23.91 -33.52 -5.74
CA LEU A 237 -24.45 -34.38 -4.70
C LEU A 237 -24.56 -35.83 -5.18
N VAL A 238 -25.05 -36.03 -6.40
CA VAL A 238 -25.14 -37.38 -7.00
C VAL A 238 -23.73 -37.97 -7.17
N TYR A 239 -22.77 -37.17 -7.61
CA TYR A 239 -21.38 -37.58 -7.79
C TYR A 239 -20.76 -38.03 -6.47
N LEU A 240 -20.95 -37.27 -5.39
CA LEU A 240 -20.43 -37.59 -4.07
C LEU A 240 -21.05 -38.89 -3.52
N VAL A 241 -22.37 -39.05 -3.66
CA VAL A 241 -23.06 -40.30 -3.29
C VAL A 241 -22.48 -41.48 -4.07
N ASP A 242 -22.29 -41.33 -5.37
CA ASP A 242 -21.81 -42.41 -6.22
C ASP A 242 -20.37 -42.79 -5.88
N PHE A 243 -19.50 -41.80 -5.69
CA PHE A 243 -18.12 -42.00 -5.24
C PHE A 243 -18.06 -42.73 -3.89
N MET A 244 -18.83 -42.29 -2.90
CA MET A 244 -18.79 -42.83 -1.54
C MET A 244 -19.42 -44.22 -1.40
N PHE A 245 -20.51 -44.49 -2.11
CA PHE A 245 -21.37 -45.65 -1.81
C PHE A 245 -21.56 -46.62 -2.97
N THR A 246 -21.45 -46.17 -4.22
CA THR A 246 -21.77 -47.00 -5.40
C THR A 246 -20.56 -47.39 -6.23
N GLY A 247 -19.36 -46.91 -5.84
CA GLY A 247 -18.11 -47.17 -6.57
C GLY A 247 -18.04 -46.40 -7.89
N GLY A 248 -18.60 -45.19 -7.89
CA GLY A 248 -18.55 -44.24 -8.99
C GLY A 248 -17.13 -43.85 -9.41
N PRO A 249 -17.00 -43.02 -10.46
CA PRO A 249 -15.71 -42.52 -10.91
C PRO A 249 -14.96 -41.78 -9.78
N PRO A 250 -13.61 -41.79 -9.79
CA PRO A 250 -12.84 -41.03 -8.82
C PRO A 250 -13.09 -39.53 -9.02
N ILE A 251 -13.22 -38.81 -7.90
CA ILE A 251 -13.42 -37.36 -7.91
C ILE A 251 -12.24 -36.70 -8.66
N PRO A 252 -12.50 -35.77 -9.60
CA PRO A 252 -11.43 -35.12 -10.33
C PRO A 252 -10.53 -34.32 -9.38
N ALA A 253 -9.22 -34.38 -9.61
CA ALA A 253 -8.25 -33.66 -8.79
C ALA A 253 -8.44 -32.13 -8.91
N CYS A 254 -8.03 -31.43 -7.87
CA CYS A 254 -7.93 -29.98 -7.88
C CYS A 254 -6.82 -29.51 -8.83
N PRO A 255 -6.95 -28.32 -9.45
CA PRO A 255 -5.99 -27.79 -10.42
C PRO A 255 -4.61 -27.51 -9.83
#